data_AF-A0A8D8X9K0-F1
#
_entry.id   AF-A0A8D8X9K0-F1
#
_cell.length_a   1.000
_cell.length_b   1.000
_cell.length_c   1.000
_cell.angle_alpha   90.00
_cell.angle_beta   90.00
_cell.angle_gamma   90.00
#
_symmetry.space_group_name_H-M   'P 1'
#
loop_
_entity.id
_entity.type
_entity.pdbx_description
1 polymer ?
#
loop_
_entity_poly.entity_id
_entity_poly.type
_entity_poly.pdbx_seq_one_letter_code
_entity_poly.pdbx_strand_id
1 'polypeptide(L)'
;MQAVILCAAVCTLIPCFLAEHINQDQPQEDHEHSLSTEHRPHKQRYGQVYSRTKHTHRGMVQALCKHGHIYSESVRNAMLRVDRANFFMKPVSDPYKIKSRQIGYGADISSAHIHAQMLELLKDKVKPGARILDIGSGSGYLTACLAYLAGPQGKVFGVEHVMELAEGSIKNIDKGNSELLDQGRVQFVGECRWHKT
;
A
#
# COMPACT_ATOMS: atom_id res chain seq x y z
N MET A 1 3.59 18.93 -15.74
CA MET A 1 3.26 17.48 -15.60
C MET A 1 4.04 16.94 -14.41
N GLN A 2 3.37 16.40 -13.39
CA GLN A 2 4.04 15.77 -12.24
C GLN A 2 4.03 14.25 -12.42
N ALA A 3 5.22 13.65 -12.42
CA ALA A 3 5.43 12.21 -12.39
C ALA A 3 5.81 11.79 -10.97
N VAL A 4 5.06 10.88 -10.37
CA VAL A 4 5.38 10.31 -9.04
C VAL A 4 5.85 8.88 -9.25
N ILE A 5 7.10 8.57 -8.91
CA ILE A 5 7.65 7.21 -8.99
C ILE A 5 7.57 6.57 -7.61
N LEU A 6 6.99 5.37 -7.55
CA LEU A 6 6.87 4.56 -6.36
C LEU A 6 7.58 3.24 -6.57
N CYS A 7 8.37 2.81 -5.58
CA CYS A 7 8.91 1.46 -5.52
C CYS A 7 8.20 0.73 -4.37
N ALA A 8 7.35 -0.23 -4.71
CA ALA A 8 6.60 -1.05 -3.77
C ALA A 8 7.39 -2.26 -3.24
N ALA A 9 8.73 -2.24 -3.36
CA ALA A 9 9.60 -3.19 -2.68
C ALA A 9 9.61 -2.94 -1.16
N VAL A 10 8.50 -3.19 -0.48
CA VAL A 10 8.45 -3.21 0.98
C VAL A 10 8.87 -4.60 1.46
N CYS A 11 10.13 -4.95 1.22
CA CYS A 11 10.80 -6.04 1.90
C CYS A 11 12.04 -5.47 2.62
N THR A 12 11.82 -5.06 3.87
CA THR A 12 12.83 -4.97 4.95
C THR A 12 14.01 -4.00 4.85
N LEU A 13 14.09 -3.04 3.91
CA LEU A 13 15.21 -2.08 3.88
C LEU A 13 14.80 -0.61 3.63
N ILE A 14 14.07 0.00 4.55
CA ILE A 14 14.07 1.47 4.69
C ILE A 14 14.52 1.83 6.11
N PRO A 15 15.83 2.00 6.31
CA PRO A 15 16.32 3.06 7.17
C PRO A 15 17.33 3.88 6.35
N CYS A 16 16.93 5.02 5.77
CA CYS A 16 17.84 6.17 5.58
C CYS A 16 17.27 7.38 4.83
N PHE A 17 16.22 7.29 4.00
CA PHE A 17 15.98 8.39 3.05
C PHE A 17 14.95 9.48 3.42
N LEU A 18 14.42 9.54 4.64
CA LEU A 18 13.56 10.66 5.09
C LEU A 18 13.62 10.80 6.61
N ALA A 19 14.73 11.30 7.13
CA ALA A 19 14.82 11.78 8.51
C ALA A 19 15.45 13.17 8.48
N GLU A 20 14.66 14.20 8.17
CA GLU A 20 15.11 15.57 8.43
C GLU A 20 14.00 16.56 8.86
N HIS A 21 12.70 16.28 8.70
CA HIS A 21 11.67 17.23 9.12
C HIS A 21 10.46 16.61 9.82
N ILE A 22 10.66 16.06 11.02
CA ILE A 22 9.58 15.92 12.01
C ILE A 22 10.10 16.36 13.39
N ASN A 23 9.82 17.62 13.71
CA ASN A 23 9.69 18.29 15.00
C ASN A 23 10.65 17.96 16.16
N GLN A 24 11.47 18.98 16.48
CA GLN A 24 11.71 19.41 17.86
C GLN A 24 10.35 19.75 18.53
N ASP A 25 10.28 19.54 19.85
CA ASP A 25 9.15 19.74 20.77
C ASP A 25 8.41 18.45 21.18
N GLN A 26 9.05 17.70 22.08
CA GLN A 26 8.38 16.92 23.11
C GLN A 26 8.93 17.40 24.47
N PRO A 27 8.09 17.69 25.48
CA PRO A 27 8.56 18.11 26.80
C PRO A 27 9.33 16.99 27.49
N GLN A 28 10.40 17.38 28.18
CA GLN A 28 11.21 16.53 29.06
C GLN A 28 10.40 16.06 30.27
N GLU A 29 10.48 14.76 30.56
CA GLU A 29 10.41 14.27 31.94
C GLU A 29 11.77 13.68 32.31
N ASP A 30 12.27 14.13 33.46
CA ASP A 30 13.66 14.11 33.88
C ASP A 30 13.99 12.89 34.77
N HIS A 31 15.18 12.30 34.53
CA HIS A 31 16.12 11.60 35.45
C HIS A 31 15.60 10.39 36.30
N GLU A 32 16.29 9.26 36.51
CA GLU A 32 17.71 8.87 36.40
C GLU A 32 17.86 7.32 36.59
N HIS A 33 18.96 6.74 36.07
CA HIS A 33 19.70 5.53 36.52
C HIS A 33 18.99 4.14 36.52
N SER A 34 19.57 3.00 36.08
CA SER A 34 20.94 2.56 35.82
C SER A 34 20.93 1.24 34.99
N LEU A 35 22.11 0.89 34.46
CA LEU A 35 22.47 -0.14 33.49
C LEU A 35 22.02 -1.59 33.80
N SER A 36 21.53 -2.33 32.79
CA SER A 36 22.05 -3.67 32.40
C SER A 36 21.32 -4.28 31.20
N THR A 37 21.99 -5.25 30.59
CA THR A 37 21.96 -5.80 29.23
C THR A 37 20.74 -6.65 28.83
N GLU A 38 20.44 -6.59 27.52
CA GLU A 38 19.83 -7.63 26.66
C GLU A 38 18.39 -8.13 26.91
N HIS A 39 17.46 -7.64 26.06
CA HIS A 39 16.58 -8.46 25.21
C HIS A 39 15.71 -7.52 24.35
N ARG A 40 15.82 -7.56 23.01
CA ARG A 40 14.88 -6.86 22.11
C ARG A 40 13.70 -7.77 21.77
N PRO A 41 12.43 -7.42 22.10
CA PRO A 41 11.28 -8.04 21.47
C PRO A 41 10.55 -7.00 20.61
N HIS A 42 10.99 -6.80 19.36
CA HIS A 42 10.36 -5.80 18.46
C HIS A 42 9.36 -6.38 17.43
N LYS A 43 8.95 -7.66 17.55
CA LYS A 43 8.15 -8.34 16.51
C LYS A 43 6.69 -8.64 16.84
N GLN A 44 6.20 -8.35 18.05
CA GLN A 44 4.98 -9.02 18.55
C GLN A 44 3.74 -8.14 18.74
N ARG A 45 3.82 -6.80 18.66
CA ARG A 45 2.71 -5.92 19.08
C ARG A 45 1.64 -5.59 18.03
N TYR A 46 1.89 -5.71 16.73
CA TYR A 46 0.89 -5.29 15.73
C TYR A 46 -0.25 -6.31 15.51
N GLY A 47 0.00 -7.61 15.71
CA GLY A 47 -1.00 -8.66 15.41
C GLY A 47 -2.18 -8.70 16.38
N GLN A 48 -2.01 -8.19 17.60
CA GLN A 48 -2.98 -8.34 18.69
C GLN A 48 -4.03 -7.21 18.72
N VAL A 49 -3.66 -6.01 18.25
CA VAL A 49 -4.50 -4.81 18.28
C VAL A 49 -5.70 -4.90 17.31
N TYR A 50 -5.55 -5.62 16.20
CA TYR A 50 -6.57 -5.72 15.15
C TYR A 50 -7.52 -6.91 15.26
N SER A 51 -7.38 -7.76 16.29
CA SER A 51 -8.08 -9.06 16.43
C SER A 51 -9.62 -8.99 16.47
N ARG A 52 -10.22 -7.79 16.58
CA ARG A 52 -11.69 -7.59 16.61
C ARG A 52 -12.23 -6.85 15.39
N THR A 53 -11.43 -6.70 14.33
CA THR A 53 -11.89 -6.07 13.08
C THR A 53 -13.02 -6.90 12.47
N LYS A 54 -14.15 -6.25 12.19
CA LYS A 54 -15.25 -6.86 11.44
C LYS A 54 -14.68 -7.38 10.12
N HIS A 55 -14.98 -8.64 9.75
CA HIS A 55 -14.51 -9.32 8.53
C HIS A 55 -15.11 -8.74 7.24
N THR A 56 -15.11 -7.42 7.11
CA THR A 56 -15.62 -6.67 5.97
C THR A 56 -14.59 -5.61 5.56
N HIS A 57 -14.56 -5.28 4.27
CA HIS A 57 -13.67 -4.25 3.75
C HIS A 57 -13.82 -2.91 4.49
N ARG A 58 -15.07 -2.47 4.70
CA ARG A 58 -15.38 -1.26 5.47
C ARG A 58 -14.88 -1.34 6.92
N GLY A 59 -15.01 -2.50 7.56
CA GLY A 59 -14.54 -2.72 8.93
C GLY A 59 -13.02 -2.61 9.05
N MET A 60 -12.28 -3.15 8.06
CA MET A 60 -10.83 -2.99 7.96
C MET A 60 -10.44 -1.52 7.84
N VAL A 61 -11.04 -0.77 6.90
CA VAL A 61 -10.71 0.66 6.71
C VAL A 61 -11.05 1.47 7.97
N GLN A 62 -12.20 1.22 8.60
CA GLN A 62 -12.57 1.89 9.86
C GLN A 62 -11.57 1.65 10.98
N ALA A 63 -11.03 0.43 11.09
CA ALA A 63 -10.00 0.14 12.07
C ALA A 63 -8.68 0.84 11.74
N LEU A 64 -8.29 0.94 10.47
CA LEU A 64 -7.12 1.71 10.09
C LEU A 64 -7.27 3.20 10.46
N CYS A 65 -8.46 3.78 10.32
CA CYS A 65 -8.75 5.13 10.80
C CYS A 65 -8.63 5.23 12.33
N LYS A 66 -9.27 4.29 13.06
CA LYS A 66 -9.29 4.27 14.53
C LYS A 66 -7.88 4.18 15.14
N HIS A 67 -6.97 3.48 14.49
CA HIS A 67 -5.60 3.28 14.98
C HIS A 67 -4.59 4.28 14.39
N GLY A 68 -5.06 5.35 13.74
CA GLY A 68 -4.20 6.44 13.27
C GLY A 68 -3.37 6.10 12.02
N HIS A 69 -3.72 5.06 11.27
CA HIS A 69 -3.07 4.75 9.99
C HIS A 69 -3.67 5.50 8.80
N ILE A 70 -4.93 5.91 8.91
CA ILE A 70 -5.63 6.76 7.93
C ILE A 70 -6.19 7.94 8.70
N TYR A 71 -5.89 9.14 8.22
CA TYR A 71 -6.37 10.39 8.81
C TYR A 71 -6.93 11.34 7.73
N SER A 72 -6.54 11.16 6.47
CA SER A 72 -7.04 11.95 5.36
C SER A 72 -8.30 11.34 4.75
N GLU A 73 -9.28 12.20 4.46
CA GLU A 73 -10.50 11.78 3.79
C GLU A 73 -10.24 11.23 2.38
N SER A 74 -9.31 11.83 1.63
CA SER A 74 -8.92 11.35 0.29
C SER A 74 -8.40 9.92 0.31
N VAL A 75 -7.52 9.59 1.26
CA VAL A 75 -6.96 8.24 1.46
C VAL A 75 -8.04 7.26 1.90
N ARG A 76 -8.86 7.65 2.88
CA ARG A 76 -10.01 6.84 3.33
C ARG A 76 -10.92 6.48 2.16
N ASN A 77 -11.28 7.47 1.34
CA ASN A 77 -12.20 7.28 0.22
C ASN A 77 -11.58 6.44 -0.89
N ALA A 78 -10.28 6.61 -1.18
CA ALA A 78 -9.56 5.77 -2.14
C ALA A 78 -9.55 4.30 -1.70
N MET A 79 -9.19 4.02 -0.45
CA MET A 79 -9.16 2.64 0.06
C MET A 79 -10.56 2.03 0.15
N LEU A 80 -11.60 2.80 0.47
CA LEU A 80 -12.99 2.29 0.50
C LEU A 80 -13.49 1.86 -0.88
N ARG A 81 -13.01 2.46 -1.97
CA ARG A 81 -13.39 2.12 -3.35
C ARG A 81 -12.72 0.86 -3.89
N VAL A 82 -11.60 0.45 -3.28
CA VAL A 82 -10.80 -0.68 -3.75
C VAL A 82 -10.94 -1.83 -2.74
N ASP A 83 -11.86 -2.75 -3.00
CA ASP A 83 -12.07 -3.91 -2.13
C ASP A 83 -10.85 -4.82 -2.15
N ARG A 84 -10.17 -4.92 -1.01
CA ARG A 84 -8.96 -5.73 -0.86
C ARG A 84 -9.18 -7.21 -1.17
N ALA A 85 -10.38 -7.74 -1.00
CA ALA A 85 -10.68 -9.14 -1.31
C ALA A 85 -10.51 -9.50 -2.79
N ASN A 86 -10.63 -8.52 -3.69
CA ASN A 86 -10.47 -8.73 -5.13
C ASN A 86 -9.00 -8.95 -5.55
N PHE A 87 -8.05 -8.55 -4.71
CA PHE A 87 -6.61 -8.52 -5.02
C PHE A 87 -5.86 -9.79 -4.62
N PHE A 88 -6.59 -10.92 -4.63
CA PHE A 88 -6.05 -12.26 -4.43
C PHE A 88 -6.40 -13.13 -5.64
N MET A 89 -5.40 -13.81 -6.20
CA MET A 89 -5.58 -14.76 -7.31
C MET A 89 -6.19 -16.09 -6.85
N LYS A 90 -6.00 -16.43 -5.58
CA LYS A 90 -6.52 -17.65 -4.95
C LYS A 90 -7.44 -17.27 -3.77
N PRO A 91 -8.45 -18.10 -3.43
CA PRO A 91 -9.29 -17.86 -2.26
C PRO A 91 -8.46 -17.73 -0.97
N VAL A 92 -8.81 -16.76 -0.13
CA VAL A 92 -8.18 -16.52 1.17
C VAL A 92 -9.24 -16.49 2.25
N SER A 93 -9.01 -17.19 3.37
CA SER A 93 -9.99 -17.32 4.46
C SER A 93 -10.37 -16.00 5.15
N ASP A 94 -9.46 -15.01 5.16
CA ASP A 94 -9.72 -13.68 5.69
C ASP A 94 -8.85 -12.64 4.96
N PRO A 95 -9.38 -12.01 3.90
CA PRO A 95 -8.66 -11.02 3.09
C PRO A 95 -8.49 -9.67 3.81
N TYR A 96 -9.29 -9.41 4.85
CA TYR A 96 -9.36 -8.13 5.56
C TYR A 96 -8.47 -8.08 6.79
N LYS A 97 -7.87 -9.22 7.17
CA LYS A 97 -6.86 -9.26 8.23
C LYS A 97 -5.69 -8.34 7.89
N ILE A 98 -5.36 -7.43 8.81
CA ILE A 98 -4.25 -6.46 8.68
C ILE A 98 -2.92 -7.20 8.86
N LYS A 99 -2.52 -7.95 7.83
CA LYS A 99 -1.23 -8.61 7.71
C LYS A 99 -0.89 -8.83 6.23
N SER A 100 0.40 -9.01 5.95
CA SER A 100 0.83 -9.43 4.63
C SER A 100 0.36 -10.86 4.32
N ARG A 101 0.17 -11.15 3.04
CA ARG A 101 -0.34 -12.43 2.54
C ARG A 101 0.36 -12.77 1.23
N GLN A 102 0.71 -14.04 1.06
CA GLN A 102 1.26 -14.52 -0.20
C GLN A 102 0.24 -14.42 -1.32
N ILE A 103 0.70 -13.96 -2.49
CA ILE A 103 -0.07 -13.90 -3.74
C ILE A 103 0.44 -14.88 -4.79
N GLY A 104 1.52 -15.60 -4.49
CA GLY A 104 2.20 -16.53 -5.40
C GLY A 104 3.51 -15.95 -5.92
N TYR A 105 4.27 -16.78 -6.65
CA TYR A 105 5.50 -16.35 -7.34
C TYR A 105 6.56 -15.69 -6.43
N GLY A 106 6.62 -16.09 -5.15
CA GLY A 106 7.55 -15.50 -4.17
C GLY A 106 7.18 -14.09 -3.71
N ALA A 107 6.00 -13.58 -4.06
CA ALA A 107 5.54 -12.25 -3.72
C ALA A 107 4.40 -12.26 -2.68
N ASP A 108 4.30 -11.15 -1.95
CA ASP A 108 3.28 -10.87 -0.95
C ASP A 108 2.50 -9.60 -1.30
N ILE A 109 1.18 -9.61 -1.06
CA ILE A 109 0.45 -8.36 -0.89
C ILE A 109 0.74 -7.80 0.51
N SER A 110 1.27 -6.58 0.56
CA SER A 110 1.58 -5.86 1.80
C SER A 110 0.35 -5.70 2.69
N SER A 111 0.57 -5.66 4.01
CA SER A 111 -0.48 -5.39 4.99
C SER A 111 -1.24 -4.10 4.68
N ALA A 112 -2.55 -4.08 4.96
CA ALA A 112 -3.40 -2.92 4.65
C ALA A 112 -2.94 -1.62 5.33
N HIS A 113 -2.31 -1.69 6.52
CA HIS A 113 -1.76 -0.49 7.16
C HIS A 113 -0.55 0.10 6.42
N ILE A 114 0.25 -0.73 5.74
CA ILE A 114 1.39 -0.26 4.94
C ILE A 114 0.88 0.51 3.72
N HIS A 115 -0.17 0.00 3.05
CA HIS A 115 -0.81 0.72 1.95
C HIS A 115 -1.41 2.05 2.41
N ALA A 116 -2.09 2.07 3.56
CA ALA A 116 -2.62 3.30 4.14
C ALA A 116 -1.51 4.34 4.39
N GLN A 117 -0.41 3.93 5.03
CA GLN A 117 0.74 4.81 5.29
C GLN A 117 1.38 5.33 3.99
N MET A 118 1.55 4.49 2.97
CA MET A 118 2.04 4.92 1.66
C MET A 118 1.13 5.96 1.02
N LEU A 119 -0.19 5.73 1.02
CA LEU A 119 -1.15 6.68 0.45
C LEU A 119 -1.15 8.01 1.22
N GLU A 120 -1.05 7.97 2.55
CA GLU A 120 -0.96 9.18 3.38
C GLU A 120 0.31 9.99 3.09
N LEU A 121 1.45 9.33 2.87
CA LEU A 121 2.70 10.00 2.51
C LEU A 121 2.65 10.63 1.10
N LEU A 122 1.86 10.07 0.20
CA LEU A 122 1.80 10.48 -1.21
C LEU A 122 0.68 11.46 -1.53
N LYS A 123 -0.36 11.55 -0.69
CA LYS A 123 -1.57 12.35 -0.97
C LYS A 123 -1.28 13.79 -1.40
N ASP A 124 -0.26 14.42 -0.82
CA ASP A 124 0.06 15.82 -1.10
C ASP A 124 0.85 15.99 -2.40
N LYS A 125 1.54 14.92 -2.84
CA LYS A 125 2.28 14.84 -4.10
C LYS A 125 1.38 14.39 -5.27
N VAL A 126 0.34 13.62 -4.99
CA VAL A 126 -0.61 13.14 -5.98
C VAL A 126 -1.66 14.22 -6.25
N LYS A 127 -1.40 15.06 -7.26
CA LYS A 127 -2.37 16.07 -7.72
C LYS A 127 -3.42 15.43 -8.65
N PRO A 128 -4.62 16.02 -8.76
CA PRO A 128 -5.61 15.60 -9.76
C PRO A 128 -4.99 15.58 -11.17
N GLY A 129 -5.14 14.47 -11.89
CA GLY A 129 -4.53 14.30 -13.22
C GLY A 129 -3.06 13.88 -13.20
N ALA A 130 -2.48 13.55 -12.04
CA ALA A 130 -1.11 13.08 -11.94
C ALA A 130 -0.88 11.78 -12.72
N ARG A 131 0.35 11.63 -13.21
CA ARG A 131 0.86 10.39 -13.80
C ARG A 131 1.75 9.71 -12.77
N ILE A 132 1.43 8.47 -12.42
CA ILE A 132 2.08 7.76 -11.32
C ILE A 132 2.65 6.46 -11.86
N LEU A 133 3.86 6.10 -11.42
CA LEU A 133 4.51 4.84 -11.73
C LEU A 133 4.63 4.02 -10.44
N ASP A 134 4.10 2.81 -10.44
CA ASP A 134 4.12 1.87 -9.32
C ASP A 134 5.01 0.67 -9.68
N ILE A 135 6.28 0.71 -9.27
CA ILE A 135 7.29 -0.30 -9.56
C ILE A 135 7.18 -1.44 -8.53
N GLY A 136 6.99 -2.66 -9.01
CA GLY A 136 6.69 -3.82 -8.17
C GLY A 136 5.20 -3.88 -7.79
N SER A 137 4.33 -3.62 -8.78
CA SER A 137 2.88 -3.48 -8.55
C SER A 137 2.19 -4.73 -7.98
N GLY A 138 2.79 -5.92 -8.15
CA GLY A 138 2.37 -7.18 -7.56
C GLY A 138 0.89 -7.46 -7.79
N SER A 139 0.10 -7.46 -6.71
CA SER A 139 -1.35 -7.69 -6.78
C SER A 139 -2.14 -6.63 -7.56
N GLY A 140 -1.60 -5.41 -7.72
CA GLY A 140 -2.27 -4.24 -8.29
C GLY A 140 -3.09 -3.40 -7.30
N TYR A 141 -3.12 -3.76 -6.01
CA TYR A 141 -3.97 -3.08 -5.01
C TYR A 141 -3.59 -1.61 -4.81
N LEU A 142 -2.29 -1.35 -4.62
CA LEU A 142 -1.80 0.02 -4.43
C LEU A 142 -2.00 0.86 -5.70
N THR A 143 -1.73 0.27 -6.87
CA THR A 143 -1.96 0.87 -8.19
C THR A 143 -3.40 1.36 -8.34
N ALA A 144 -4.39 0.53 -7.98
CA ALA A 144 -5.81 0.89 -8.03
C ALA A 144 -6.15 2.01 -7.03
N CYS A 145 -5.60 1.97 -5.81
CA CYS A 145 -5.82 3.01 -4.81
C CYS A 145 -5.25 4.36 -5.25
N LEU A 146 -4.04 4.36 -5.84
CA LEU A 146 -3.40 5.54 -6.39
C LEU A 146 -4.22 6.15 -7.53
N ALA A 147 -4.87 5.33 -8.35
CA ALA A 147 -5.71 5.82 -9.43
C ALA A 147 -6.89 6.64 -8.90
N TYR A 148 -7.56 6.17 -7.84
CA TYR A 148 -8.61 6.95 -7.18
C TYR A 148 -8.07 8.20 -6.49
N LEU A 149 -6.88 8.12 -5.88
CA LEU A 149 -6.24 9.28 -5.26
C LEU A 149 -5.89 10.37 -6.29
N ALA A 150 -5.45 9.99 -7.49
CA ALA A 150 -5.12 10.89 -8.61
C ALA A 150 -6.35 11.46 -9.32
N GLY A 151 -7.56 11.01 -8.96
CA GLY A 151 -8.82 11.49 -9.52
C GLY A 151 -9.08 11.05 -10.97
N PRO A 152 -10.19 11.51 -11.58
CA PRO A 152 -10.70 11.00 -12.86
C PRO A 152 -9.74 11.14 -14.05
N GLN A 153 -8.88 12.15 -14.03
CA GLN A 153 -7.90 12.41 -15.09
C GLN A 153 -6.53 11.75 -14.80
N GLY A 154 -6.36 11.18 -13.60
CA GLY A 154 -5.11 10.57 -13.18
C GLY A 154 -4.84 9.26 -13.90
N LYS A 155 -3.56 8.97 -14.14
CA LYS A 155 -3.10 7.73 -14.77
C LYS A 155 -2.02 7.07 -13.93
N VAL A 156 -2.14 5.76 -13.71
CA VAL A 156 -1.19 4.96 -12.94
C VAL A 156 -0.69 3.81 -13.79
N PHE A 157 0.62 3.67 -13.85
CA PHE A 157 1.31 2.62 -14.57
C PHE A 157 1.92 1.67 -13.55
N GLY A 158 1.42 0.43 -13.45
CA GLY A 158 2.03 -0.62 -12.65
C GLY A 158 3.10 -1.34 -13.45
N VAL A 159 4.32 -1.43 -12.93
CA VAL A 159 5.39 -2.24 -13.53
C VAL A 159 5.57 -3.47 -12.67
N GLU A 160 5.49 -4.64 -13.28
CA GLU A 160 5.69 -5.91 -12.61
C GLU A 160 6.56 -6.82 -13.49
N HIS A 161 7.60 -7.39 -12.89
CA HIS A 161 8.57 -8.22 -13.60
C HIS A 161 8.10 -9.67 -13.75
N VAL A 162 7.21 -10.14 -12.86
CA VAL A 162 6.59 -11.47 -12.98
C VAL A 162 5.32 -11.36 -13.81
N MET A 163 5.34 -11.93 -15.01
CA MET A 163 4.23 -11.83 -15.98
C MET A 163 2.90 -12.31 -15.41
N GLU A 164 2.90 -13.39 -14.64
CA GLU A 164 1.70 -13.95 -14.05
C GLU A 164 1.09 -13.05 -12.96
N LEU A 165 1.91 -12.24 -12.29
CA LEU A 165 1.44 -11.22 -11.36
C LEU A 165 0.91 -10.00 -12.12
N ALA A 166 1.56 -9.60 -13.22
CA ALA A 166 1.07 -8.51 -14.08
C ALA A 166 -0.29 -8.83 -14.71
N GLU A 167 -0.48 -10.05 -15.20
CA GLU A 167 -1.78 -10.50 -15.71
C GLU A 167 -2.80 -10.70 -14.57
N GLY A 168 -2.32 -11.20 -13.44
CA GLY A 168 -3.13 -11.38 -12.23
C GLY A 168 -3.68 -10.05 -11.71
N SER A 169 -2.90 -8.97 -11.74
CA SER A 169 -3.32 -7.65 -11.29
C SER A 169 -4.40 -7.04 -12.18
N ILE A 170 -4.31 -7.23 -13.50
CA ILE A 170 -5.38 -6.84 -14.45
C ILE A 170 -6.69 -7.56 -14.07
N LYS A 171 -6.64 -8.89 -13.89
CA LYS A 171 -7.80 -9.69 -13.48
C LYS A 171 -8.35 -9.29 -12.12
N ASN A 172 -7.48 -8.86 -11.19
CA ASN A 172 -7.91 -8.40 -9.87
C ASN A 172 -8.68 -7.08 -9.93
N ILE A 173 -8.20 -6.12 -10.73
CA ILE A 173 -8.89 -4.85 -10.95
C ILE A 173 -10.24 -5.09 -11.63
N ASP A 174 -10.28 -5.97 -12.63
CA ASP A 174 -11.50 -6.26 -13.39
C ASP A 174 -12.67 -6.76 -12.50
N LYS A 175 -12.39 -7.45 -11.40
CA LYS A 175 -13.42 -7.97 -10.47
C LYS A 175 -14.29 -6.90 -9.81
N GLY A 176 -13.85 -5.66 -9.71
CA GLY A 176 -14.63 -4.61 -9.03
C GLY A 176 -14.24 -3.17 -9.31
N ASN A 177 -13.25 -2.95 -10.17
CA ASN A 177 -12.72 -1.64 -10.55
C ASN A 177 -12.38 -1.62 -12.06
N SER A 178 -13.12 -2.38 -12.89
CA SER A 178 -12.88 -2.51 -14.34
C SER A 178 -12.92 -1.17 -15.07
N GLU A 179 -13.65 -0.18 -14.55
CA GLU A 179 -13.71 1.16 -15.12
C GLU A 179 -12.34 1.86 -15.14
N LEU A 180 -11.42 1.47 -14.25
CA LEU A 180 -10.05 2.00 -14.26
C LEU A 180 -9.26 1.52 -15.48
N LEU A 181 -9.54 0.30 -15.96
CA LEU A 181 -8.92 -0.27 -17.16
C LEU A 181 -9.58 0.31 -18.41
N ASP A 182 -10.91 0.35 -18.45
CA ASP A 182 -11.69 0.86 -19.59
C ASP A 182 -11.38 2.34 -19.89
N GLN A 183 -11.20 3.14 -18.85
CA GLN A 183 -10.83 4.55 -18.97
C GLN A 183 -9.33 4.76 -19.25
N GLY A 184 -8.53 3.68 -19.30
CA GLY A 184 -7.08 3.73 -19.45
C GLY A 184 -6.37 4.48 -18.31
N ARG A 185 -6.99 4.50 -17.12
CA ARG A 185 -6.46 5.14 -15.91
C ARG A 185 -5.47 4.24 -15.18
N VAL A 186 -5.60 2.92 -15.32
CA VAL A 186 -4.60 1.96 -14.87
C VAL A 186 -4.12 1.14 -16.05
N GLN A 187 -2.80 0.99 -16.15
CA GLN A 187 -2.15 0.11 -17.12
C GLN A 187 -1.04 -0.66 -16.42
N PHE A 188 -0.89 -1.94 -16.76
CA PHE A 188 0.21 -2.75 -16.26
C PHE A 188 1.18 -3.07 -17.39
N VAL A 189 2.47 -2.99 -17.07
CA VAL A 189 3.57 -3.36 -17.95
C VAL A 189 4.25 -4.59 -17.35
N GLY A 190 4.02 -5.73 -17.98
CA GLY A 190 4.77 -6.97 -17.76
C GLY A 190 5.93 -7.02 -18.75
N GLU A 191 7.14 -7.30 -18.26
CA GLU A 191 8.41 -7.32 -19.01
C GLU A 191 8.90 -5.96 -19.57
N CYS A 192 10.01 -5.47 -18.99
CA CYS A 192 10.98 -4.67 -19.72
C CYS A 192 11.91 -5.64 -20.48
N ARG A 193 11.58 -6.00 -21.73
CA ARG A 193 12.58 -6.59 -22.63
C ARG A 193 13.66 -5.56 -22.96
N TRP A 194 14.62 -5.36 -22.06
CA TRP A 194 15.93 -4.81 -22.39
C TRP A 194 16.71 -5.89 -23.14
N HIS A 195 16.29 -6.22 -24.36
CA HIS A 195 17.21 -6.89 -25.26
C HIS A 195 18.31 -5.88 -25.55
N LYS A 196 19.51 -6.17 -25.00
CA LYS A 196 20.76 -5.53 -25.39
C LYS A 196 20.81 -5.56 -26.91
N THR A 197 20.68 -4.38 -27.53
CA THR A 197 21.12 -4.17 -28.91
C THR A 197 22.63 -4.06 -28.91
#